data_AF-A0A968VIN5-F1
#
_entry.id   AF-A0A968VIN5-F1
#
_cell.length_a   1.000
_cell.length_b   1.000
_cell.length_c   1.000
_cell.angle_alpha   90.00
_cell.angle_beta   90.00
_cell.angle_gamma   90.00
#
_symmetry.space_group_name_H-M   'P 1'
#
loop_
_entity.id
_entity.type
_entity.pdbx_description
1 polymer ?
#
loop_
_entity_poly.entity_id
_entity_poly.type
_entity_poly.pdbx_seq_one_letter_code
_entity_poly.pdbx_strand_id
1 'polypeptide(L)'
;MPAAQPGRLVITHNTYVEGLIPVLKRVAACPGIQTVTPAVIGRVKGKSRSPQLSLRVSVAIQGGYKVIARRASSFQEVFIVTTLEQEPLQELLHQQLKAQK
;
A
#
# COMPACT_ATOMS: atom_id res chain seq x y z
N MET A 1 3.13 28.66 6.70
CA MET A 1 2.93 27.24 7.07
C MET A 1 2.39 26.52 5.83
N PRO A 2 3.19 25.75 5.06
CA PRO A 2 2.64 25.04 3.92
C PRO A 2 1.72 23.93 4.46
N ALA A 3 0.46 23.95 4.04
CA ALA A 3 -0.52 22.92 4.37
C ALA A 3 0.07 21.56 3.99
N ALA A 4 0.08 20.61 4.93
CA ALA A 4 0.41 19.22 4.66
C ALA A 4 -0.64 18.68 3.69
N GLN A 5 -0.36 18.79 2.39
CA GLN A 5 -1.25 18.30 1.36
C GLN A 5 -1.30 16.78 1.46
N PRO A 6 -2.49 16.16 1.41
CA PRO A 6 -2.58 14.71 1.37
C PRO A 6 -1.80 14.19 0.17
N GLY A 7 -1.05 13.12 0.38
CA GLY A 7 -0.36 12.42 -0.68
C GLY A 7 -1.29 12.01 -1.81
N ARG A 8 -0.73 11.92 -3.01
CA ARG A 8 -1.49 11.62 -4.24
C ARG A 8 -1.64 10.11 -4.41
N LEU A 9 -2.87 9.62 -4.53
CA LEU A 9 -3.14 8.24 -4.99
C LEU A 9 -3.33 8.23 -6.51
N VAL A 10 -2.46 7.53 -7.23
CA VAL A 10 -2.53 7.40 -8.70
C VAL A 10 -3.19 6.09 -9.06
N ILE A 11 -4.50 6.12 -9.26
CA ILE A 11 -5.29 4.98 -9.76
C ILE A 11 -5.39 5.00 -11.28
N THR A 12 -5.33 3.82 -11.87
CA THR A 12 -5.45 3.49 -13.29
C THR A 12 -6.68 2.60 -13.51
N HIS A 13 -7.00 2.25 -14.77
CA HIS A 13 -8.11 1.34 -15.10
C HIS A 13 -7.79 -0.15 -14.82
N ASN A 14 -6.81 -0.42 -13.95
CA ASN A 14 -6.30 -1.76 -13.75
C ASN A 14 -7.12 -2.53 -12.70
N THR A 15 -7.02 -3.86 -12.74
CA THR A 15 -7.65 -4.70 -11.73
C THR A 15 -6.93 -4.53 -10.39
N TYR A 16 -7.67 -4.22 -9.34
CA TYR A 16 -7.14 -4.06 -7.99
C TYR A 16 -7.50 -5.26 -7.11
N VAL A 17 -6.60 -5.56 -6.17
CA VAL A 17 -6.95 -6.44 -5.06
C VAL A 17 -8.12 -5.80 -4.30
N GLU A 18 -9.17 -6.56 -4.09
CA GLU A 18 -10.38 -6.09 -3.43
C GLU A 18 -10.04 -5.57 -2.01
N GLY A 19 -10.58 -4.40 -1.64
CA GLY A 19 -10.30 -3.74 -0.37
C GLY A 19 -8.96 -2.99 -0.31
N LEU A 20 -8.10 -3.05 -1.35
CA LEU A 20 -6.82 -2.35 -1.37
C LEU A 20 -6.98 -0.84 -1.56
N ILE A 21 -7.80 -0.40 -2.52
CA ILE A 21 -7.99 1.03 -2.83
C ILE A 21 -8.40 1.86 -1.60
N PRO A 22 -9.36 1.45 -0.76
CA PRO A 22 -9.68 2.15 0.48
C PRO A 22 -8.48 2.31 1.42
N VAL A 23 -7.64 1.29 1.58
CA VAL A 23 -6.42 1.39 2.40
C VAL A 23 -5.44 2.37 1.79
N LEU A 24 -5.19 2.27 0.49
CA LEU A 24 -4.24 3.14 -0.20
C LEU A 24 -4.68 4.61 -0.15
N LYS A 25 -5.98 4.91 -0.25
CA LYS A 25 -6.51 6.27 -0.05
C LYS A 25 -6.19 6.81 1.35
N ARG A 26 -6.38 6.00 2.38
CA ARG A 26 -6.08 6.39 3.77
C ARG A 26 -4.58 6.57 4.00
N VAL A 27 -3.76 5.66 3.47
CA VAL A 27 -2.30 5.77 3.52
C VAL A 27 -1.84 7.03 2.80
N ALA A 28 -2.37 7.32 1.60
CA ALA A 28 -2.04 8.53 0.87
C ALA A 28 -2.41 9.80 1.65
N ALA A 29 -3.49 9.79 2.42
CA ALA A 29 -3.87 10.91 3.29
C ALA A 29 -2.97 11.08 4.53
N CYS A 30 -2.08 10.13 4.84
CA CYS A 30 -1.18 10.25 5.98
C CYS A 30 -0.04 11.25 5.72
N PRO A 31 0.36 12.02 6.74
CA PRO A 31 1.52 12.91 6.64
C PRO A 31 2.81 12.11 6.39
N GLY A 32 3.67 12.63 5.52
CA GLY A 32 4.92 11.98 5.10
C GLY A 32 4.78 11.10 3.85
N ILE A 33 3.55 10.73 3.47
CA ILE A 33 3.27 10.02 2.22
C ILE A 33 3.06 11.04 1.11
N GLN A 34 3.86 10.97 0.04
CA GLN A 34 3.78 11.90 -1.08
C GLN A 34 2.96 11.33 -2.23
N THR A 35 3.22 10.08 -2.61
CA THR A 35 2.52 9.44 -3.72
C THR A 35 2.39 7.94 -3.48
N VAL A 36 1.22 7.40 -3.78
CA VAL A 36 0.93 5.98 -3.73
C VAL A 36 0.50 5.53 -5.12
N THR A 37 1.25 4.60 -5.70
CA THR A 37 1.02 4.10 -7.05
C THR A 37 0.88 2.58 -7.00
N PRO A 38 -0.35 2.03 -7.06
CA PRO A 38 -0.55 0.61 -7.30
C PRO A 38 0.01 0.21 -8.66
N ALA A 39 0.69 -0.91 -8.69
CA ALA A 39 1.38 -1.46 -9.85
C ALA A 39 0.86 -2.86 -10.15
N VAL A 40 1.77 -3.75 -10.57
CA VAL A 40 1.47 -5.10 -11.06
C VAL A 40 0.60 -5.87 -10.07
N ILE A 41 -0.51 -6.40 -10.58
CA ILE A 41 -1.30 -7.42 -9.91
C ILE A 41 -0.88 -8.79 -10.44
N GLY A 42 -0.68 -9.75 -9.54
CA GLY A 42 -0.39 -11.12 -9.88
C GLY A 42 -1.19 -12.09 -9.03
N ARG A 43 -1.16 -13.36 -9.39
CA ARG A 43 -1.77 -14.43 -8.59
C ARG A 43 -0.67 -15.23 -7.90
N VAL A 44 -0.86 -15.51 -6.61
CA VAL A 44 0.02 -16.43 -5.88
C VAL A 44 -0.38 -17.87 -6.21
N LYS A 45 0.59 -18.66 -6.69
CA LYS A 45 0.44 -20.11 -6.85
C LYS A 45 0.60 -20.75 -5.47
N GLY A 46 -0.50 -21.08 -4.81
CA GLY A 46 -0.47 -21.82 -3.53
C GLY A 46 -1.84 -21.88 -2.85
N LYS A 47 -2.04 -22.90 -2.01
CA LYS A 47 -3.25 -23.14 -1.19
C LYS A 47 -3.42 -22.13 -0.03
N SER A 48 -2.59 -21.09 0.02
CA SER A 48 -2.66 -20.07 1.07
C SER A 48 -3.76 -19.07 0.73
N ARG A 49 -5.01 -19.43 1.03
CA ARG A 49 -6.12 -18.47 1.05
C ARG A 49 -5.94 -17.63 2.29
N SER A 50 -5.11 -16.59 2.26
CA SER A 50 -5.13 -15.57 3.32
C SER A 50 -6.42 -14.77 3.16
N PRO A 51 -7.47 -14.97 3.98
CA PRO A 51 -8.74 -14.29 3.75
C PRO A 51 -8.61 -12.77 3.96
N GLN A 52 -7.63 -12.38 4.79
CA GLN A 52 -7.36 -10.99 5.15
C GLN A 52 -6.32 -10.37 4.21
N LEU A 53 -6.51 -9.08 3.93
CA LEU A 53 -5.53 -8.26 3.23
C LEU A 53 -4.31 -8.07 4.13
N SER A 54 -3.11 -8.13 3.57
CA SER A 54 -1.86 -7.85 4.27
C SER A 54 -0.97 -6.98 3.40
N LEU A 55 -0.28 -6.01 4.00
CA LEU A 55 0.63 -5.07 3.35
C LEU A 55 1.99 -5.25 4.01
N ARG A 56 3.02 -5.54 3.21
CA ARG A 56 4.38 -5.70 3.71
C ARG A 56 5.35 -4.86 2.89
N VAL A 57 6.21 -4.10 3.57
CA VAL A 57 7.28 -3.36 2.90
C VAL A 57 8.33 -4.37 2.43
N SER A 58 8.72 -4.30 1.16
CA SER A 58 9.56 -5.29 0.50
C SER A 58 10.97 -4.78 0.24
N VAL A 59 11.11 -3.70 -0.52
CA VAL A 59 12.42 -3.14 -0.88
C VAL A 59 12.33 -1.61 -0.92
N ALA A 60 13.42 -0.93 -0.60
CA ALA A 60 13.54 0.51 -0.83
C ALA A 60 13.59 0.78 -2.35
N ILE A 61 12.97 1.89 -2.77
CA ILE A 61 13.01 2.41 -4.14
C ILE A 61 13.50 3.85 -4.10
N GLN A 62 13.75 4.47 -5.26
CA GLN A 62 14.10 5.89 -5.31
C GLN A 62 12.98 6.75 -4.70
N GLY A 63 13.25 7.35 -3.54
CA GLY A 63 12.32 8.24 -2.84
C GLY A 63 11.21 7.53 -2.05
N GLY A 64 11.33 6.24 -1.75
CA GLY A 64 10.35 5.56 -0.90
C GLY A 64 10.52 4.04 -0.86
N TYR A 65 9.42 3.30 -0.81
CA TYR A 65 9.43 1.84 -0.69
C TYR A 65 8.41 1.12 -1.57
N LYS A 66 8.78 -0.08 -2.01
CA LYS A 66 7.88 -1.04 -2.64
C LYS A 66 7.17 -1.84 -1.54
N VAL A 67 5.86 -1.88 -1.60
CA VAL A 67 4.97 -2.61 -0.70
C VAL A 67 4.26 -3.70 -1.48
N ILE A 68 4.10 -4.87 -0.87
CA ILE A 68 3.34 -5.97 -1.45
C ILE A 68 2.06 -6.12 -0.66
N ALA A 69 0.93 -5.82 -1.32
CA ALA A 69 -0.41 -6.15 -0.86
C ALA A 69 -0.73 -7.60 -1.24
N ARG A 70 -1.24 -8.40 -0.30
CA ARG A 70 -1.68 -9.78 -0.57
C ARG A 70 -3.06 -10.00 0.02
N ARG A 71 -3.95 -10.62 -0.75
CA ARG A 71 -5.26 -11.08 -0.28
C ARG A 71 -5.69 -12.30 -1.07
N ALA A 72 -6.17 -13.31 -0.38
CA ALA A 72 -6.59 -14.60 -0.93
C ALA A 72 -5.51 -15.18 -1.85
N SER A 73 -5.83 -15.36 -3.14
CA SER A 73 -4.93 -15.88 -4.16
C SER A 73 -4.26 -14.79 -5.03
N SER A 74 -4.38 -13.52 -4.64
CA SER A 74 -3.87 -12.38 -5.39
C SER A 74 -2.85 -11.58 -4.59
N PHE A 75 -1.86 -11.03 -5.29
CA PHE A 75 -0.95 -10.04 -4.76
C PHE A 75 -0.91 -8.82 -5.67
N GLN A 76 -0.64 -7.66 -5.11
CA GLN A 76 -0.46 -6.43 -5.85
C GLN A 76 0.72 -5.67 -5.28
N GLU A 77 1.59 -5.24 -6.17
CA GLU A 77 2.71 -4.39 -5.83
C GLU A 77 2.23 -2.94 -5.77
N VAL A 78 2.71 -2.20 -4.79
CA VAL A 78 2.37 -0.79 -4.58
C VAL A 78 3.66 -0.05 -4.32
N PHE A 79 3.93 0.99 -5.10
CA PHE A 79 5.05 1.87 -4.86
C PHE A 79 4.58 3.06 -4.04
N ILE A 80 5.26 3.31 -2.93
CA ILE A 80 4.94 4.41 -2.02
C ILE A 80 6.15 5.32 -1.97
N VAL A 81 5.99 6.55 -2.46
CA VAL A 81 6.96 7.63 -2.32
C VAL A 81 6.70 8.29 -0.97
N THR A 82 7.67 8.21 -0.07
CA THR A 82 7.54 8.66 1.32
C THR A 82 8.90 9.10 1.84
N THR A 83 8.88 10.05 2.77
CA THR A 83 10.07 10.45 3.54
C THR A 83 10.24 9.64 4.83
N LEU A 84 9.28 8.77 5.15
CA LEU A 84 9.30 7.89 6.31
C LEU A 84 10.23 6.70 6.06
N GLU A 85 10.91 6.23 7.11
CA GLU A 85 11.73 5.02 7.04
C GLU A 85 10.88 3.74 6.97
N GLN A 86 11.54 2.59 6.71
CA GLN A 86 10.88 1.30 6.49
C GLN A 86 10.01 0.86 7.68
N GLU A 87 10.52 0.96 8.91
CA GLU A 87 9.80 0.57 10.13
C GLU A 87 8.53 1.42 10.38
N PRO A 88 8.61 2.76 10.45
CA PRO A 88 7.42 3.59 10.66
C PRO A 88 6.42 3.47 9.51
N LEU A 89 6.88 3.29 8.26
CA LEU A 89 5.99 3.00 7.14
C LEU A 89 5.26 1.67 7.32
N GLN A 90 5.96 0.62 7.73
CA GLN A 90 5.37 -0.69 7.97
C GLN A 90 4.33 -0.65 9.10
N GLU A 91 4.62 0.05 10.19
CA GLU A 91 3.67 0.23 11.29
C GLU A 91 2.42 0.99 10.84
N LEU A 92 2.60 2.09 10.09
CA LEU A 92 1.50 2.85 9.51
C LEU A 92 0.60 1.97 8.63
N LEU A 93 1.18 1.13 7.77
CA LEU A 93 0.43 0.20 6.92
C LEU A 93 -0.37 -0.81 7.77
N HIS A 94 0.22 -1.35 8.83
CA HIS A 94 -0.48 -2.25 9.76
C HIS A 94 -1.65 -1.57 10.47
N GLN A 95 -1.49 -0.32 10.91
CA GLN A 95 -2.57 0.46 11.53
C GLN A 95 -3.72 0.71 10.56
N GLN A 96 -3.42 1.12 9.32
CA GLN A 96 -4.45 1.36 8.29
C GLN A 96 -5.18 0.08 7.87
N LEU A 97 -4.53 -1.08 8.01
CA LEU A 97 -5.13 -2.40 7.82
C LEU A 97 -6.05 -2.81 8.96
N LYS A 98 -5.62 -2.61 10.22
CA LYS A 98 -6.46 -2.85 11.40
C LYS A 98 -7.71 -1.99 11.41
N ALA A 99 -7.61 -0.74 10.94
CA ALA A 99 -8.74 0.18 10.79
C ALA A 99 -9.73 -0.20 9.66
N GLN A 100 -9.55 -1.34 8.98
CA GLN A 100 -10.54 -1.89 8.03
C GLN A 100 -11.42 -2.98 8.66
N LYS A 101 -11.18 -3.36 9.91
CA LYS A 101 -12.03 -4.30 10.67
C LYS A 101 -13.22 -3.61 11.31
#